data_AF-A0A1G6XUC9-F1
#
_entry.id   AF-A0A1G6XUC9-F1
#
_cell.length_a   1.000
_cell.length_b   1.000
_cell.length_c   1.000
_cell.angle_alpha   90.00
_cell.angle_beta   90.00
_cell.angle_gamma   90.00
#
_symmetry.space_group_name_H-M   'P 1'
#
loop_
_entity.id
_entity.type
_entity.pdbx_description
1 polymer ?
#
loop_
_entity_poly.entity_id
_entity_poly.type
_entity_poly.pdbx_seq_one_letter_code
_entity_poly.pdbx_strand_id
1 'polypeptide(L)'
;MTEQSGQNPTLDNLSTEHRVFAPSEGFVAGANVTGAAYAEAEADREGFWAAQAERLVWAQRWERVLDWDNPPFAKWFVGGRLNVAYNCVDRHVQAGLGDRVAIHWVGEPGDTRTITYADLHR
;
A
#
# COMPACT_ATOMS: atom_id res chain seq x y z
N MET A 1 8.02 -56.37 -9.07
CA MET A 1 7.60 -56.15 -7.67
C MET A 1 6.97 -54.76 -7.64
N THR A 2 5.73 -54.67 -8.15
CA THR A 2 4.48 -54.38 -7.37
C THR A 2 4.49 -52.94 -6.84
N GLU A 3 3.80 -51.98 -7.48
CA GLU A 3 2.37 -51.58 -7.25
C GLU A 3 2.16 -51.08 -5.78
N GLN A 4 1.58 -49.93 -5.43
CA GLN A 4 0.38 -49.20 -5.88
C GLN A 4 0.47 -47.71 -5.43
N SER A 5 0.06 -46.72 -6.24
CA SER A 5 -1.29 -46.12 -6.28
C SER A 5 -1.72 -45.46 -4.96
N GLY A 6 -1.55 -44.14 -4.90
CA GLY A 6 -2.18 -43.25 -3.92
C GLY A 6 -2.71 -42.01 -4.62
N GLN A 7 -3.56 -42.19 -5.63
CA GLN A 7 -4.39 -41.11 -6.15
C GLN A 7 -5.39 -40.72 -5.05
N ASN A 8 -5.44 -39.44 -4.71
CA ASN A 8 -6.57 -38.84 -4.00
C ASN A 8 -7.45 -38.17 -5.08
N PRO A 9 -8.51 -38.82 -5.58
CA PRO A 9 -9.28 -38.35 -6.73
C PRO A 9 -10.45 -37.52 -6.22
N THR A 10 -10.22 -36.26 -5.84
CA THR A 10 -11.35 -35.42 -5.40
C THR A 10 -11.32 -33.97 -5.89
N LEU A 11 -10.24 -33.46 -6.46
CA LEU A 11 -10.25 -32.21 -7.26
C LEU A 11 -9.11 -32.25 -8.29
N ASP A 12 -9.37 -32.82 -9.47
CA ASP A 12 -8.49 -32.68 -10.63
C ASP A 12 -8.68 -31.28 -11.24
N ASN A 13 -7.77 -30.36 -10.95
CA ASN A 13 -7.68 -29.09 -11.68
C ASN A 13 -6.95 -29.34 -13.00
N LEU A 14 -7.71 -29.75 -14.04
CA LEU A 14 -7.23 -30.11 -15.37
C LEU A 14 -6.88 -28.91 -16.27
N SER A 15 -6.75 -27.69 -15.74
CA SER A 15 -6.42 -26.51 -16.54
C SER A 15 -5.44 -25.61 -15.82
N THR A 16 -4.15 -25.83 -16.10
CA THR A 16 -3.10 -24.85 -15.78
C THR A 16 -3.14 -23.73 -16.83
N GLU A 17 -3.78 -22.63 -16.45
CA GLU A 17 -3.78 -21.40 -17.24
C GLU A 17 -2.40 -20.71 -17.14
N HIS A 18 -1.72 -20.56 -18.28
CA HIS A 18 -0.37 -19.98 -18.37
C HIS A 18 -0.34 -18.65 -19.14
N ARG A 19 -1.47 -18.14 -19.63
CA ARG A 19 -1.50 -16.87 -20.36
C ARG A 19 -1.09 -15.73 -19.44
N VAL A 20 -0.11 -14.96 -19.91
CA VAL A 20 0.33 -13.71 -19.29
C VAL A 20 -0.17 -12.57 -20.15
N PHE A 21 -0.87 -11.62 -19.54
CA PHE A 21 -1.34 -10.42 -20.21
C PHE A 21 -0.49 -9.24 -19.74
N ALA A 22 0.39 -8.77 -20.61
CA ALA A 22 1.19 -7.59 -20.31
C ALA A 22 0.29 -6.34 -20.25
N PRO A 23 0.59 -5.37 -19.38
CA PRO A 23 -0.07 -4.07 -19.41
C PRO A 23 0.20 -3.37 -20.75
N SER A 24 -0.71 -2.49 -21.16
CA SER A 24 -0.52 -1.66 -22.35
C SER A 24 0.64 -0.68 -22.15
N GLU A 25 1.27 -0.26 -23.25
CA GLU A 25 2.40 0.69 -23.21
C GLU A 25 2.02 2.01 -22.53
N GLY A 26 0.82 2.52 -22.81
CA GLY A 26 0.31 3.74 -22.17
C GLY A 26 0.15 3.61 -20.65
N PHE A 27 -0.23 2.42 -20.16
CA PHE A 27 -0.31 2.16 -18.73
C PHE A 27 1.09 2.10 -18.10
N VAL A 28 2.05 1.44 -18.76
CA VAL A 28 3.44 1.35 -18.30
C VAL A 28 4.09 2.73 -18.22
N ALA A 29 3.86 3.59 -19.22
CA ALA A 29 4.43 4.94 -19.25
C ALA A 29 3.93 5.83 -18.10
N GLY A 30 2.71 5.60 -17.59
CA GLY A 30 2.12 6.33 -16.48
C GLY A 30 2.33 5.70 -15.10
N ALA A 31 3.17 4.67 -15.00
CA ALA A 31 3.37 3.96 -13.74
C ALA A 31 4.15 4.81 -12.72
N ASN A 32 3.60 4.92 -11.50
CA ASN A 32 4.25 5.62 -10.39
C ASN A 32 5.49 4.90 -9.83
N VAL A 33 5.59 3.58 -10.07
CA VAL A 33 6.68 2.72 -9.60
C VAL A 33 7.02 1.75 -10.74
N THR A 34 8.31 1.57 -11.02
CA THR A 34 8.80 0.67 -12.07
C THR A 34 9.58 -0.49 -11.45
N GLY A 35 10.01 -1.44 -12.29
CA GLY A 35 10.83 -2.57 -11.85
C GLY A 35 12.16 -2.17 -11.18
N ALA A 36 12.67 -0.96 -11.44
CA ALA A 36 13.88 -0.44 -10.82
C ALA A 36 13.79 -0.38 -9.29
N ALA A 37 12.58 -0.14 -8.75
CA ALA A 37 12.35 -0.06 -7.31
C ALA A 37 12.72 -1.35 -6.56
N TYR A 38 12.66 -2.51 -7.21
CA TYR A 38 13.10 -3.77 -6.60
C TYR A 38 14.60 -3.79 -6.37
N ALA A 39 15.39 -3.40 -7.38
CA ALA A 39 16.84 -3.34 -7.27
C ALA A 39 17.28 -2.28 -6.23
N GLU A 40 16.59 -1.14 -6.20
CA GLU A 40 16.83 -0.09 -5.20
C GLU A 40 16.55 -0.59 -3.77
N ALA A 41 15.40 -1.25 -3.56
CA ALA A 41 15.02 -1.78 -2.26
C ALA A 41 15.90 -2.96 -1.81
N GLU A 42 16.43 -3.76 -2.74
CA GLU A 42 17.38 -4.84 -2.44
C GLU A 42 18.75 -4.28 -2.07
N ALA A 43 19.20 -3.23 -2.74
CA ALA A 43 20.50 -2.61 -2.49
C ALA A 43 20.56 -1.91 -1.12
N ASP A 44 19.51 -1.19 -0.72
CA ASP A 44 19.39 -0.58 0.60
C ASP A 44 17.92 -0.53 1.05
N ARG A 45 17.51 -1.58 1.76
CA ARG A 45 16.12 -1.73 2.23
C ARG A 45 15.71 -0.66 3.22
N GLU A 46 16.57 -0.29 4.17
CA GLU A 46 16.23 0.71 5.17
C GLU A 46 16.24 2.12 4.56
N GLY A 47 17.22 2.44 3.71
CA GLY A 47 17.25 3.70 2.97
C GLY A 47 16.04 3.87 2.04
N PHE A 48 15.67 2.81 1.30
CA PHE A 48 14.47 2.79 0.46
C PHE A 48 13.21 3.13 1.27
N TRP A 49 12.97 2.43 2.38
CA TRP A 49 11.78 2.66 3.21
C TRP A 49 11.82 4.00 3.95
N ALA A 50 13.00 4.48 4.36
CA ALA A 50 13.16 5.83 4.91
C ALA A 50 12.71 6.89 3.89
N ALA A 51 13.16 6.79 2.64
CA ALA A 51 12.77 7.71 1.58
C ALA A 51 11.26 7.70 1.31
N GLN A 52 10.63 6.51 1.33
CA GLN A 52 9.16 6.42 1.18
C GLN A 52 8.42 7.03 2.38
N ALA A 53 8.94 6.89 3.59
CA ALA A 53 8.31 7.40 4.81
C ALA A 53 8.30 8.94 4.88
N GLU A 54 9.19 9.64 4.14
CA GLU A 54 9.17 11.10 4.01
C GLU A 54 7.88 11.65 3.36
N ARG A 55 7.13 10.80 2.65
CA ARG A 55 5.86 11.19 2.00
C ARG A 55 4.74 11.45 3.02
N LEU A 56 4.96 11.05 4.26
CA LEU A 56 4.06 11.31 5.39
C LEU A 56 4.56 12.53 6.16
N VAL A 57 3.63 13.23 6.79
CA VAL A 57 3.96 14.28 7.75
C VAL A 57 4.13 13.64 9.11
N TRP A 58 5.33 13.79 9.67
CA TRP A 58 5.69 13.32 10.99
C TRP A 58 5.70 14.49 11.97
N ALA A 59 5.05 14.31 13.12
CA ALA A 59 5.18 15.25 14.23
C ALA A 59 6.57 15.15 14.87
N GLN A 60 7.15 13.95 14.87
CA GLN A 60 8.54 13.68 15.22
C GLN A 60 9.09 12.66 14.25
N ARG A 61 10.19 13.00 13.57
CA ARG A 61 10.90 12.07 12.69
C ARG A 61 11.45 10.90 13.53
N TRP A 62 11.44 9.71 12.94
CA TRP A 62 12.02 8.52 13.57
C TRP A 62 13.53 8.64 13.74
N GLU A 63 14.06 7.87 14.70
CA GLU A 63 15.49 7.78 15.02
C GLU A 63 16.13 6.56 14.35
N ARG A 64 15.36 5.46 14.22
CA ARG A 64 15.79 4.20 13.57
C ARG A 64 14.70 3.71 12.62
N VAL A 65 15.08 3.33 11.39
CA VAL A 65 14.13 2.88 10.37
C VAL A 65 13.59 1.49 10.71
N LEU A 66 14.47 0.53 11.00
CA LEU A 66 14.08 -0.82 11.38
C LEU A 66 14.86 -1.29 12.61
N ASP A 67 14.13 -1.67 13.66
CA ASP A 67 14.62 -2.51 14.74
C ASP A 67 14.19 -3.97 14.49
N TRP A 68 15.20 -4.82 14.30
CA TRP A 68 15.06 -6.26 14.05
C TRP A 68 15.79 -7.10 15.13
N ASP A 69 16.05 -6.51 16.31
CA ASP A 69 16.92 -7.13 17.30
C ASP A 69 16.24 -8.30 18.03
N ASN A 70 14.90 -8.42 17.95
CA ASN A 70 14.12 -9.52 18.55
C ASN A 70 13.06 -10.10 17.56
N PRO A 71 13.46 -10.90 16.57
CA PRO A 71 12.52 -11.52 15.63
C PRO A 71 11.55 -12.48 16.34
N PRO A 72 10.26 -12.55 15.93
CA PRO A 72 9.64 -11.88 14.79
C PRO A 72 9.07 -10.48 15.09
N PHE A 73 9.43 -9.85 16.22
CA PHE A 73 8.84 -8.58 16.69
C PHE A 73 9.55 -7.35 16.09
N ALA A 74 9.40 -7.18 14.78
CA ALA A 74 9.92 -6.03 14.05
C ALA A 74 9.29 -4.71 14.52
N LYS A 75 10.10 -3.66 14.65
CA LYS A 75 9.59 -2.30 14.85
C LYS A 75 10.10 -1.39 13.75
N TRP A 76 9.19 -0.71 13.08
CA TRP A 76 9.51 0.25 12.03
C TRP A 76 9.36 1.68 12.53
N PHE A 77 10.26 2.55 12.08
CA PHE A 77 10.27 3.99 12.36
C PHE A 77 10.27 4.29 13.87
N VAL A 78 11.16 3.63 14.60
CA VAL A 78 11.29 3.73 16.06
C VAL A 78 11.60 5.17 16.48
N GLY A 79 10.90 5.64 17.52
CA GLY A 79 10.95 7.03 17.97
C GLY A 79 10.10 7.99 17.14
N GLY A 80 9.60 7.56 15.99
CA GLY A 80 8.76 8.36 15.12
C GLY A 80 7.36 8.55 15.71
N ARG A 81 6.82 9.77 15.56
CA ARG A 81 5.44 10.10 15.94
C ARG A 81 4.73 10.76 14.78
N LEU A 82 3.54 10.26 14.46
CA LEU A 82 2.63 10.86 13.50
C LEU A 82 1.19 10.76 14.02
N ASN A 83 0.30 11.50 13.37
CA ASN A 83 -1.14 11.34 13.54
C ASN A 83 -1.74 10.92 12.19
N VAL A 84 -2.56 9.86 12.22
CA VAL A 84 -3.18 9.32 11.00
C VAL A 84 -4.24 10.26 10.44
N ALA A 85 -5.09 10.84 11.29
CA ALA A 85 -6.10 11.81 10.86
C ALA A 85 -5.43 13.03 10.20
N TYR A 86 -4.32 13.50 10.76
CA TYR A 86 -3.55 14.60 10.17
C TYR A 86 -3.06 14.30 8.74
N ASN A 87 -2.51 13.10 8.54
CA ASN A 87 -2.04 12.68 7.21
C ASN A 87 -3.18 12.39 6.23
N CYS A 88 -4.34 11.97 6.73
CA CYS A 88 -5.49 11.62 5.91
C CYS A 88 -6.41 12.81 5.60
N VAL A 89 -6.48 13.83 6.45
CA VAL A 89 -7.47 14.93 6.36
C VAL A 89 -6.80 16.29 6.54
N ASP A 90 -6.26 16.59 7.72
CA ASP A 90 -5.85 17.95 8.09
C ASP A 90 -4.84 18.56 7.11
N ARG A 91 -3.81 17.80 6.70
CA ARG A 91 -2.78 18.30 5.78
C ARG A 91 -3.35 18.70 4.41
N HIS A 92 -4.43 18.06 3.97
CA HIS A 92 -5.07 18.38 2.69
C HIS A 92 -5.85 19.69 2.80
N VAL A 93 -6.61 19.88 3.89
CA VAL A 93 -7.30 21.14 4.15
C VAL A 93 -6.30 22.30 4.29
N GLN A 94 -5.23 22.12 5.07
CA GLN A 94 -4.19 23.13 5.27
C GLN A 94 -3.44 23.49 3.98
N ALA A 95 -3.31 22.56 3.04
CA ALA A 95 -2.74 22.80 1.71
C ALA A 95 -3.70 23.54 0.76
N GLY A 96 -4.87 24.00 1.24
CA GLY A 96 -5.87 24.68 0.42
C GLY A 96 -6.73 23.75 -0.43
N LEU A 97 -6.68 22.44 -0.17
CA LEU A 97 -7.47 21.44 -0.91
C LEU A 97 -8.78 21.10 -0.20
N GLY A 98 -9.30 22.02 0.62
CA GLY A 98 -10.54 21.82 1.38
C GLY A 98 -11.73 21.43 0.50
N ASP A 99 -11.87 22.07 -0.67
CA ASP A 99 -12.96 21.83 -1.62
C ASP A 99 -12.79 20.54 -2.44
N ARG A 100 -11.64 19.87 -2.35
CA ARG A 100 -11.42 18.60 -3.04
C ARG A 100 -12.24 17.51 -2.37
N VAL A 101 -12.94 16.72 -3.19
CA VAL A 101 -13.71 15.57 -2.71
C VAL A 101 -12.78 14.54 -2.05
N ALA A 102 -13.11 14.17 -0.81
CA ALA A 102 -12.41 13.13 -0.05
C ALA A 102 -13.14 11.78 -0.15
N ILE A 103 -14.47 11.80 -0.05
CA ILE A 103 -15.31 10.59 -0.07
C ILE A 103 -16.49 10.79 -1.03
N HIS A 104 -16.65 9.85 -1.96
CA HIS A 104 -17.92 9.58 -2.62
C HIS A 104 -18.62 8.46 -1.85
N TRP A 105 -19.63 8.79 -1.06
CA TRP A 105 -20.42 7.82 -0.31
C TRP A 105 -21.63 7.40 -1.15
N VAL A 106 -21.87 6.09 -1.24
CA VAL A 106 -23.01 5.48 -1.94
C VAL A 106 -23.68 4.51 -0.98
N GLY A 107 -24.91 4.80 -0.59
CA GLY A 107 -25.75 3.95 0.26
C GLY A 107 -26.73 3.09 -0.56
N GLU A 108 -27.33 2.11 0.10
CA GLU A 108 -28.48 1.37 -0.45
C GLU A 108 -29.77 2.07 0.01
N PRO A 109 -30.75 2.38 -0.89
CA PRO A 109 -30.97 1.88 -2.25
C PRO A 109 -30.48 2.81 -3.40
N GLY A 110 -29.41 3.58 -3.19
CA GLY A 110 -28.84 4.48 -4.22
C GLY A 110 -28.56 5.91 -3.75
N ASP A 111 -28.73 6.21 -2.46
CA ASP A 111 -28.40 7.53 -1.91
C ASP A 111 -26.91 7.83 -2.12
N THR A 112 -26.58 9.06 -2.51
CA THR A 112 -25.18 9.47 -2.69
C THR A 112 -24.87 10.73 -1.90
N ARG A 113 -23.62 10.82 -1.42
CA ARG A 113 -23.07 12.03 -0.82
C ARG A 113 -21.66 12.26 -1.35
N THR A 114 -21.37 13.52 -1.66
CA THR A 114 -20.03 13.98 -1.98
C THR A 114 -19.53 14.75 -0.77
N ILE A 115 -18.49 14.24 -0.11
CA ILE A 115 -17.94 14.80 1.12
C ILE A 115 -16.55 15.32 0.79
N THR A 116 -16.34 16.62 0.94
CA THR A 116 -15.04 17.27 0.73
C THR A 116 -14.10 17.08 1.92
N TYR A 117 -12.81 17.39 1.77
CA TYR A 117 -11.89 17.40 2.90
C TYR A 117 -12.32 18.39 3.99
N ALA A 118 -12.88 19.55 3.62
CA ALA A 118 -13.41 20.52 4.58
C ALA A 118 -14.68 20.02 5.30
N ASP A 119 -15.51 19.20 4.65
CA ASP A 119 -16.66 18.57 5.31
C ASP A 119 -16.22 17.50 6.32
N LEU A 120 -15.21 16.70 5.96
CA LEU A 120 -14.71 15.62 6.81
C LEU A 120 -13.90 16.11 8.03
N HIS A 121 -13.35 17.32 7.96
CA HIS A 121 -12.53 17.91 9.02
C HIS A 121 -13.33 18.48 10.20
N ARG A 122 -14.63 18.71 10.00
CA ARG A 122 -15.56 19.30 10.98
C ARG A 122 -16.11 18.28 11.97
#